data_AF-A0A3S0BYG2-F1
#
_entry.id   AF-A0A3S0BYG2-F1
#
_cell.length_a   1.000
_cell.length_b   1.000
_cell.length_c   1.000
_cell.angle_alpha   90.00
_cell.angle_beta   90.00
_cell.angle_gamma   90.00
#
_symmetry.space_group_name_H-M   'P 1'
#
loop_
_entity.id
_entity.type
_entity.pdbx_description
1 polymer ?
#
loop_
_entity_poly.entity_id
_entity_poly.type
_entity_poly.pdbx_seq_one_letter_code
_entity_poly.pdbx_strand_id
1 'polypeptide(L)'
;MVAGQGVLAESNPGFIIFSTAQNNSEYAYVGTDTSIFQCSVKTDGSGDFNSCTQLYTPLELPSFYNAGGSAGISFTNINGSQFMSFSGYHDLYVYTCQVNNDGTISNTCSYTQYSSYFEVTGVTSATINGNSYVYVADYGNTNDTYICPLNASGQFAGSNICTDMTSRSISNSLRYSWSINIHKYNGTNYAYVAGHPVNKNVLQCPVDNNGIISNSCTPAVSPQNLPYFK
;
A
#
# COMPACT_ATOMS: atom_id res chain seq x y z
N MET A 1 -1.44 17.92 36.65
CA MET A 1 -0.64 17.62 35.44
C MET A 1 -1.05 16.24 34.96
N VAL A 2 -1.93 16.16 33.98
CA VAL A 2 -2.27 14.91 33.29
C VAL A 2 -1.55 14.99 31.95
N ALA A 3 -0.48 14.21 31.81
CA ALA A 3 0.17 13.97 30.54
C ALA A 3 -0.58 12.85 29.82
N GLY A 4 -0.75 12.96 28.50
CA GLY A 4 -1.18 11.82 27.67
C GLY A 4 -2.39 12.04 26.76
N GLN A 5 -2.46 13.16 26.05
CA GLN A 5 -3.09 13.18 24.73
C GLN A 5 -2.07 13.80 23.78
N GLY A 6 -1.14 12.96 23.31
CA GLY A 6 -0.39 13.23 22.08
C GLY A 6 -1.38 13.13 20.93
N VAL A 7 -2.21 14.16 20.77
CA VAL A 7 -3.01 14.35 19.57
C VAL A 7 -2.01 14.38 18.42
N LEU A 8 -2.25 13.57 17.38
CA LEU A 8 -1.62 13.68 16.07
C LEU A 8 -1.94 15.07 15.52
N ALA A 9 -1.25 16.10 16.02
CA ALA A 9 -1.45 17.50 15.65
C ALA A 9 -0.58 17.90 14.44
N GLU A 10 0.22 16.95 13.93
CA GLU A 10 1.06 17.15 12.77
C GLU A 10 0.55 16.25 11.63
N SER A 11 0.19 16.95 10.54
CA SER A 11 -0.16 16.49 9.19
C SER A 11 -1.42 15.65 8.97
N ASN A 12 -2.09 15.92 7.83
CA ASN A 12 -3.23 15.16 7.37
C ASN A 12 -2.80 13.69 7.16
N PRO A 13 -3.39 12.70 7.87
CA PRO A 13 -3.08 11.30 7.61
C PRO A 13 -3.43 10.99 6.15
N GLY A 14 -2.46 10.54 5.37
CA GLY A 14 -2.66 10.16 3.99
C GLY A 14 -3.38 8.82 3.88
N PHE A 15 -3.08 7.89 4.79
CA PHE A 15 -3.65 6.54 4.81
C PHE A 15 -3.80 6.02 6.24
N ILE A 16 -4.86 5.25 6.46
CA ILE A 16 -5.06 4.41 7.63
C ILE A 16 -5.44 3.01 7.17
N ILE A 17 -4.79 1.99 7.73
CA ILE A 17 -5.14 0.58 7.52
C ILE A 17 -5.12 -0.15 8.86
N PHE A 18 -6.05 -1.08 9.03
CA PHE A 18 -6.13 -1.91 10.22
C PHE A 18 -5.50 -3.27 9.93
N SER A 19 -4.71 -3.77 10.89
CA SER A 19 -4.18 -5.12 10.83
C SER A 19 -4.12 -5.71 12.24
N THR A 20 -4.41 -7.02 12.33
CA THR A 20 -4.24 -7.79 13.56
C THR A 20 -2.84 -8.37 13.56
N ALA A 21 -2.06 -8.05 14.60
CA ALA A 21 -0.74 -8.63 14.79
C ALA A 21 -0.85 -10.08 15.31
N GLN A 22 0.28 -10.79 15.37
CA GLN A 22 0.28 -12.20 15.79
C GLN A 22 -0.12 -12.42 17.26
N ASN A 23 -0.01 -11.39 18.10
CA ASN A 23 -0.53 -11.40 19.47
C ASN A 23 -2.06 -11.23 19.56
N ASN A 24 -2.78 -11.27 18.43
CA ASN A 24 -4.22 -11.08 18.33
C ASN A 24 -4.72 -9.70 18.79
N SER A 25 -3.83 -8.70 18.83
CA SER A 25 -4.19 -7.30 19.05
C SER A 25 -4.38 -6.59 17.72
N GLU A 26 -5.42 -5.77 17.62
CA GLU A 26 -5.67 -4.93 16.46
C GLU A 26 -4.93 -3.60 16.58
N TYR A 27 -4.27 -3.21 15.50
CA TYR A 27 -3.58 -1.95 15.39
C TYR A 27 -4.06 -1.19 14.14
N ALA A 28 -4.16 0.12 14.27
CA ALA A 28 -4.27 1.03 13.14
C ALA A 28 -2.87 1.50 12.75
N TYR A 29 -2.50 1.30 11.49
CA TYR A 29 -1.26 1.83 10.93
C TYR A 29 -1.60 3.09 10.15
N VAL A 30 -1.05 4.20 10.60
CA VAL A 30 -1.37 5.54 10.09
C VAL A 30 -0.13 6.09 9.40
N GLY A 31 -0.25 6.31 8.09
CA GLY A 31 0.78 6.98 7.30
C GLY A 31 0.52 8.48 7.25
N THR A 32 1.48 9.27 7.71
CA THR A 32 1.51 10.72 7.55
C THR A 32 2.44 11.11 6.41
N ASP A 33 2.63 12.42 6.20
CA ASP A 33 3.61 12.97 5.24
C ASP A 33 5.07 12.67 5.60
N THR A 34 5.33 12.33 6.85
CA THR A 34 6.69 12.27 7.41
C THR A 34 6.98 10.96 8.12
N SER A 35 5.96 10.15 8.42
CA SER A 35 6.13 8.98 9.28
C SER A 35 5.02 7.95 9.15
N ILE A 36 5.31 6.75 9.62
CA ILE A 36 4.30 5.71 9.87
C ILE A 36 4.16 5.53 11.38
N PHE A 37 2.93 5.57 11.86
CA PHE A 37 2.57 5.32 13.25
C PHE A 37 1.80 4.02 13.37
N GLN A 38 2.03 3.30 14.46
CA GLN A 38 1.20 2.20 14.91
C GLN A 38 0.39 2.66 16.11
N CYS A 39 -0.93 2.66 15.98
CA CYS A 39 -1.87 3.03 17.01
C CYS A 39 -2.59 1.78 17.53
N SER A 40 -2.58 1.57 18.85
CA SER A 40 -3.37 0.50 19.46
C SER A 40 -4.85 0.87 19.50
N VAL A 41 -5.73 -0.01 19.03
CA VAL A 41 -7.19 0.23 19.01
C VAL A 41 -7.80 -0.15 20.35
N LYS A 42 -8.73 0.68 20.86
CA LYS A 42 -9.47 0.37 22.09
C LYS A 42 -10.38 -0.83 21.88
N THR A 43 -10.37 -1.73 22.85
CA THR A 43 -11.19 -2.95 22.85
C THR A 43 -12.57 -2.74 23.49
N ASP A 44 -12.91 -1.51 23.88
CA ASP A 44 -14.20 -1.14 24.49
C ASP A 44 -15.34 -0.96 23.47
N GLY A 45 -15.06 -1.20 22.18
CA GLY A 45 -16.01 -1.08 21.08
C GLY A 45 -16.18 0.35 20.53
N SER A 46 -15.44 1.34 21.04
CA SER A 46 -15.47 2.72 20.53
C SER A 46 -14.80 2.88 19.16
N GLY A 47 -13.79 2.05 18.86
CA GLY A 47 -12.91 2.23 17.69
C GLY A 47 -11.86 3.34 17.86
N ASP A 48 -11.76 3.95 19.05
CA ASP A 48 -10.73 4.95 19.36
C ASP A 48 -9.33 4.33 19.47
N PHE A 49 -8.30 5.18 19.45
CA PHE A 49 -6.92 4.76 19.74
C PHE A 49 -6.54 5.01 21.21
N ASN A 50 -5.75 4.10 21.80
CA ASN A 50 -5.16 4.27 23.14
C ASN A 50 -3.89 5.13 23.09
N SER A 51 -2.96 4.72 22.23
CA SER A 51 -1.65 5.37 22.03
C SER A 51 -1.12 5.03 20.64
N CYS A 52 -0.28 5.92 20.11
CA CYS A 52 0.40 5.75 18.84
C CYS A 52 1.91 5.82 19.04
N THR A 53 2.64 4.90 18.41
CA THR A 53 4.10 4.84 18.39
C THR A 53 4.58 5.04 16.97
N GLN A 54 5.52 5.96 16.76
CA GLN A 54 6.19 6.13 15.48
C GLN A 54 7.06 4.90 15.18
N LEU A 55 6.78 4.25 14.06
CA LEU A 55 7.48 3.03 13.62
C LEU A 55 8.60 3.32 12.63
N TYR A 56 8.41 4.34 11.79
CA TYR A 56 9.29 4.61 10.68
C TYR A 56 9.31 6.09 10.37
N THR A 57 10.52 6.61 10.16
CA THR A 57 10.78 7.91 9.55
C THR A 57 11.57 7.61 8.28
N PRO A 58 11.11 8.03 7.09
CA PRO A 58 11.90 7.91 5.87
C PRO A 58 13.29 8.52 6.07
N LEU A 59 14.32 7.86 5.54
CA LEU A 59 15.65 8.46 5.44
C LEU A 59 15.50 9.79 4.67
N GLU A 60 16.04 10.87 5.23
CA GLU A 60 15.97 12.25 4.72
C GLU A 60 15.81 12.32 3.21
N LEU A 61 14.57 12.42 2.74
CA LEU A 61 14.31 12.71 1.34
C LEU A 61 14.80 14.14 1.07
N PRO A 62 15.39 14.41 -0.11
CA PRO A 62 15.68 15.78 -0.52
C PRO A 62 14.43 16.64 -0.34
N SER A 63 14.59 17.81 0.27
CA SER A 63 13.54 18.75 0.72
C SER A 63 12.54 19.22 -0.36
N PHE A 64 12.67 18.76 -1.61
CA PHE A 64 11.77 19.02 -2.72
C PHE A 64 10.50 18.15 -2.71
N TYR A 65 10.47 17.03 -1.98
CA TYR A 65 9.29 16.14 -1.86
C TYR A 65 8.47 16.39 -0.58
N ASN A 66 8.56 17.60 -0.01
CA ASN A 66 7.74 18.05 1.10
C ASN A 66 6.30 18.33 0.65
N ALA A 67 5.51 17.31 0.30
CA ALA A 67 4.05 17.36 0.33
C ALA A 67 3.43 16.01 -0.05
N GLY A 68 2.78 15.37 0.91
CA GLY A 68 1.78 14.33 0.70
C GLY A 68 2.09 13.08 1.51
N GLY A 69 1.04 12.40 1.99
CA GLY A 69 1.11 11.35 3.02
C GLY A 69 1.92 10.10 2.67
N SER A 70 1.58 8.96 3.26
CA SER A 70 2.04 7.68 2.69
C SER A 70 1.45 7.51 1.29
N ALA A 71 2.11 6.78 0.39
CA ALA A 71 1.51 6.33 -0.88
C ALA A 71 0.68 5.04 -0.70
N GLY A 72 0.58 4.54 0.52
CA GLY A 72 -0.12 3.31 0.85
C GLY A 72 0.66 2.48 1.85
N ILE A 73 -0.09 1.76 2.67
CA ILE A 73 0.40 0.73 3.58
C ILE A 73 -0.41 -0.53 3.25
N SER A 74 0.26 -1.66 3.05
CA SER A 74 -0.38 -2.93 2.77
C SER A 74 0.30 -4.07 3.51
N PHE A 75 -0.46 -5.10 3.85
CA PHE A 75 0.05 -6.29 4.51
C PHE A 75 -0.02 -7.52 3.61
N THR A 76 0.92 -8.43 3.80
CA THR A 76 0.87 -9.78 3.22
C THR A 76 1.41 -10.80 4.22
N ASN A 77 0.92 -12.03 4.16
CA ASN A 77 1.40 -13.13 5.00
C ASN A 77 2.20 -14.10 4.14
N ILE A 78 3.46 -14.33 4.51
CA ILE A 78 4.38 -15.23 3.81
C ILE A 78 4.88 -16.26 4.82
N ASN A 79 4.54 -17.53 4.61
CA ASN A 79 4.94 -18.65 5.46
C ASN A 79 4.62 -18.44 6.96
N GLY A 80 3.48 -17.80 7.26
CA GLY A 80 3.05 -17.53 8.65
C GLY A 80 3.59 -16.24 9.27
N SER A 81 4.53 -15.56 8.61
CA SER A 81 5.02 -14.24 9.01
C SER A 81 4.26 -13.15 8.29
N GLN A 82 3.88 -12.09 9.01
CA GLN A 82 3.24 -10.91 8.42
C GLN A 82 4.32 -9.92 7.98
N PHE A 83 4.14 -9.33 6.81
CA PHE A 83 5.00 -8.30 6.24
C PHE A 83 4.17 -7.07 5.89
N MET A 84 4.72 -5.90 6.19
CA MET A 84 4.16 -4.60 5.84
C MET A 84 4.95 -4.01 4.68
N SER A 85 4.28 -3.70 3.58
CA SER A 85 4.83 -2.94 2.46
C SER A 85 4.28 -1.53 2.46
N PHE A 86 5.15 -0.55 2.25
CA PHE A 86 4.74 0.86 2.28
C PHE A 86 5.71 1.73 1.48
N SER A 87 5.28 2.96 1.21
CA SER A 87 6.10 4.00 0.62
C SER A 87 5.61 5.37 1.07
N GLY A 88 6.50 6.36 1.06
CA GLY A 88 6.10 7.77 1.12
C GLY A 88 5.46 8.19 -0.19
N TYR A 89 4.56 9.17 -0.16
CA TYR A 89 4.02 9.75 -1.39
C TYR A 89 5.14 10.48 -2.15
N HIS A 90 5.22 10.24 -3.46
CA HIS A 90 6.33 10.69 -4.31
C HIS A 90 7.72 10.17 -3.90
N ASP A 91 7.79 9.13 -3.06
CA ASP A 91 9.04 8.48 -2.72
C ASP A 91 9.52 7.61 -3.90
N LEU A 92 10.84 7.48 -4.04
CA LEU A 92 11.49 6.59 -5.01
C LEU A 92 11.63 5.17 -4.49
N TYR A 93 11.34 4.95 -3.21
CA TYR A 93 11.52 3.68 -2.53
C TYR A 93 10.19 3.07 -2.12
N VAL A 94 10.08 1.76 -2.31
CA VAL A 94 9.04 0.95 -1.67
C VAL A 94 9.73 0.02 -0.69
N TYR A 95 9.31 0.07 0.56
CA TYR A 95 9.84 -0.71 1.65
C TYR A 95 8.97 -1.93 1.90
N THR A 96 9.57 -3.01 2.39
CA THR A 96 8.87 -4.15 2.98
C THR A 96 9.61 -4.60 4.22
N CYS A 97 8.89 -4.62 5.35
CA CYS A 97 9.43 -4.97 6.66
C CYS A 97 8.61 -6.11 7.25
N GLN A 98 9.25 -7.03 7.97
CA GLN A 98 8.54 -8.00 8.78
C GLN A 98 7.83 -7.29 9.94
N VAL A 99 6.60 -7.71 10.23
CA VAL A 99 5.83 -7.27 11.40
C VAL A 99 6.11 -8.23 12.56
N ASN A 100 6.52 -7.69 13.70
CA ASN A 100 6.77 -8.42 14.92
C ASN A 100 5.45 -8.83 15.59
N ASN A 101 5.54 -9.70 16.61
CA ASN A 101 4.34 -10.22 17.27
C ASN A 101 3.49 -9.15 17.95
N ASP A 102 4.10 -8.05 18.38
CA ASP A 102 3.46 -6.88 18.99
C ASP A 102 2.99 -5.84 17.97
N GLY A 103 3.05 -6.17 16.68
CA GLY A 103 2.65 -5.31 15.56
C GLY A 103 3.66 -4.23 15.20
N THR A 104 4.77 -4.07 15.95
CA THR A 104 5.88 -3.21 15.54
C THR A 104 6.53 -3.77 14.27
N ILE A 105 7.30 -2.97 13.55
CA ILE A 105 8.06 -3.46 12.38
C ILE A 105 9.51 -3.74 12.75
N SER A 106 10.12 -4.69 12.04
CA SER A 106 11.54 -4.97 12.14
C SER A 106 12.38 -3.75 11.74
N ASN A 107 13.51 -3.55 12.45
CA ASN A 107 14.49 -2.51 12.15
C ASN A 107 15.23 -2.74 10.82
N THR A 108 15.06 -3.91 10.21
CA THR A 108 15.63 -4.24 8.90
C THR A 108 14.52 -4.41 7.89
N CYS A 109 14.35 -3.42 7.02
CA CYS A 109 13.43 -3.47 5.89
C CYS A 109 14.19 -3.77 4.60
N SER A 110 13.60 -4.60 3.74
CA SER A 110 14.01 -4.66 2.34
C SER A 110 13.40 -3.47 1.60
N TYR A 111 14.10 -2.94 0.61
CA TYR A 111 13.54 -1.90 -0.25
C TYR A 111 13.91 -2.15 -1.71
N THR A 112 13.10 -1.61 -2.60
CA THR A 112 13.40 -1.49 -4.02
C THR A 112 13.40 -0.01 -4.38
N GLN A 113 14.34 0.40 -5.21
CA GLN A 113 14.50 1.79 -5.64
C GLN A 113 14.09 1.91 -7.11
N TYR A 114 13.31 2.93 -7.42
CA TYR A 114 12.95 3.30 -8.77
C TYR A 114 13.79 4.49 -9.28
N SER A 115 13.69 4.77 -10.58
CA SER A 115 14.39 5.92 -11.17
C SER A 115 13.95 7.25 -10.56
N SER A 116 14.76 8.30 -10.68
CA SER A 116 14.53 9.62 -10.06
C SER A 116 13.24 10.36 -10.43
N TYR A 117 12.47 9.83 -11.38
CA TYR A 117 11.20 10.40 -11.84
C TYR A 117 9.99 9.52 -11.53
N PHE A 118 10.20 8.50 -10.71
CA PHE A 118 9.14 7.64 -10.21
C PHE A 118 8.49 8.32 -9.00
N GLU A 119 7.18 8.33 -8.95
CA GLU A 119 6.41 8.92 -7.88
C GLU A 119 5.40 7.90 -7.39
N VAL A 120 5.72 7.18 -6.32
CA VAL A 120 4.81 6.17 -5.78
C VAL A 120 3.54 6.85 -5.28
N THR A 121 2.38 6.36 -5.71
CA THR A 121 1.06 6.86 -5.28
C THR A 121 0.14 5.79 -4.74
N GLY A 122 0.46 4.52 -4.98
CA GLY A 122 -0.28 3.36 -4.50
C GLY A 122 0.67 2.21 -4.19
N VAL A 123 0.50 1.59 -3.02
CA VAL A 123 1.19 0.34 -2.64
C VAL A 123 0.17 -0.71 -2.22
N THR A 124 0.28 -1.91 -2.76
CA THR A 124 -0.62 -3.03 -2.43
C THR A 124 0.12 -4.34 -2.43
N SER A 125 -0.08 -5.17 -1.42
CA SER A 125 0.54 -6.49 -1.34
C SER A 125 -0.52 -7.56 -1.47
N ALA A 126 -0.23 -8.63 -2.22
CA ALA A 126 -1.15 -9.76 -2.35
C ALA A 126 -0.42 -11.08 -2.58
N THR A 127 -1.04 -12.17 -2.15
CA THR A 127 -0.58 -13.53 -2.45
C THR A 127 -1.47 -14.16 -3.51
N ILE A 128 -0.88 -14.48 -4.65
CA ILE A 128 -1.54 -15.06 -5.83
C ILE A 128 -0.94 -16.43 -6.09
N ASN A 129 -1.78 -17.46 -5.97
CA ASN A 129 -1.38 -18.85 -6.19
C ASN A 129 -0.11 -19.26 -5.39
N GLY A 130 0.01 -18.78 -4.15
CA GLY A 130 1.15 -19.04 -3.26
C GLY A 130 2.36 -18.12 -3.44
N ASN A 131 2.41 -17.32 -4.51
CA ASN A 131 3.46 -16.32 -4.72
C ASN A 131 3.01 -14.96 -4.18
N SER A 132 3.91 -14.23 -3.52
CA SER A 132 3.59 -12.91 -2.95
C SER A 132 4.18 -11.79 -3.80
N TYR A 133 3.41 -10.72 -3.95
CA TYR A 133 3.73 -9.59 -4.79
C TYR A 133 3.41 -8.28 -4.09
N VAL A 134 4.15 -7.23 -4.45
CA VAL A 134 3.83 -5.83 -4.19
C VAL A 134 3.51 -5.17 -5.53
N TYR A 135 2.33 -4.58 -5.64
CA TYR A 135 1.89 -3.76 -6.75
C TYR A 135 2.13 -2.30 -6.38
N VAL A 136 2.70 -1.55 -7.31
CA VAL A 136 3.14 -0.17 -7.10
C VAL A 136 2.60 0.68 -8.24
N ALA A 137 1.88 1.75 -7.89
CA ALA A 137 1.37 2.72 -8.86
C ALA A 137 2.31 3.93 -8.93
N ASP A 138 2.76 4.28 -10.13
CA ASP A 138 3.51 5.49 -10.44
C ASP A 138 2.58 6.59 -10.95
N TYR A 139 2.71 7.81 -10.42
CA TYR A 139 2.07 9.03 -10.96
C TYR A 139 3.05 9.93 -11.72
N GLY A 140 4.35 9.62 -11.64
CA GLY A 140 5.40 10.41 -12.24
C GLY A 140 5.45 10.22 -13.76
N ASN A 141 6.66 10.07 -14.29
CA ASN A 141 6.84 10.12 -15.74
C ASN A 141 6.20 8.96 -16.51
N THR A 142 6.09 7.76 -15.90
CA THR A 142 5.58 6.59 -16.62
C THR A 142 4.07 6.49 -16.50
N ASN A 143 3.51 6.93 -15.36
CA ASN A 143 2.11 6.75 -15.01
C ASN A 143 1.68 5.28 -15.00
N ASP A 144 2.62 4.37 -14.77
CA ASP A 144 2.42 2.95 -14.95
C ASP A 144 2.25 2.20 -13.63
N THR A 145 1.72 0.98 -13.71
CA THR A 145 1.64 0.08 -12.57
C THR A 145 2.72 -0.99 -12.68
N TYR A 146 3.44 -1.23 -11.59
CA TYR A 146 4.52 -2.19 -11.48
C TYR A 146 4.12 -3.35 -10.57
N ILE A 147 4.67 -4.53 -10.85
CA ILE A 147 4.54 -5.71 -9.99
C ILE A 147 5.93 -6.19 -9.55
N CYS A 148 6.14 -6.30 -8.25
CA CYS A 148 7.38 -6.70 -7.62
C CYS A 148 7.18 -8.02 -6.86
N PRO A 149 7.78 -9.15 -7.27
CA PRO A 149 7.71 -10.39 -6.52
C PRO A 149 8.51 -10.30 -5.21
N LEU A 150 7.97 -10.90 -4.17
CA LEU A 150 8.61 -11.11 -2.88
C LEU A 150 9.11 -12.56 -2.77
N ASN A 151 10.28 -12.74 -2.17
CA ASN A 151 10.80 -14.05 -1.83
C ASN A 151 10.15 -14.59 -0.54
N ALA A 152 10.52 -15.82 -0.14
CA ALA A 152 9.99 -16.48 1.06
C ALA A 152 10.29 -15.74 2.38
N SER A 153 11.26 -14.82 2.37
CA SER A 153 11.63 -13.97 3.50
C SER A 153 10.99 -12.57 3.42
N GLY A 154 10.04 -12.36 2.50
CA GLY A 154 9.37 -11.07 2.29
C GLY A 154 10.28 -9.96 1.74
N GLN A 155 11.44 -10.31 1.19
CA GLN A 155 12.32 -9.36 0.53
C GLN A 155 12.00 -9.30 -0.96
N PHE A 156 12.23 -8.15 -1.58
CA PHE A 156 12.23 -8.08 -3.04
C PHE A 156 13.27 -9.07 -3.59
N ALA A 157 12.91 -9.84 -4.62
CA ALA A 157 13.70 -10.98 -5.08
C ALA A 157 15.03 -10.63 -5.79
N GLY A 158 15.68 -9.49 -5.48
CA GLY A 158 16.85 -8.86 -6.13
C GLY A 158 16.62 -7.41 -6.62
N SER A 159 17.58 -6.81 -7.34
CA SER A 159 17.53 -5.40 -7.81
C SER A 159 16.80 -5.24 -9.16
N ASN A 160 16.01 -4.17 -9.32
CA ASN A 160 15.23 -3.84 -10.55
C ASN A 160 14.18 -4.88 -10.99
N ILE A 161 13.55 -5.57 -10.04
CA ILE A 161 12.69 -6.73 -10.36
C ILE A 161 11.24 -6.35 -10.60
N CYS A 162 10.86 -5.15 -10.20
CA CYS A 162 9.54 -4.64 -10.47
C CYS A 162 9.34 -4.55 -11.98
N THR A 163 8.44 -5.37 -12.49
CA THR A 163 8.10 -5.41 -13.90
C THR A 163 6.99 -4.40 -14.14
N ASP A 164 7.22 -3.46 -15.06
CA ASP A 164 6.14 -2.61 -15.56
C ASP A 164 5.07 -3.49 -16.23
N MET A 165 3.85 -3.41 -15.72
CA MET A 165 2.74 -4.16 -16.27
C MET A 165 2.14 -3.46 -17.51
N THR A 166 2.30 -2.16 -17.68
CA THR A 166 1.65 -1.42 -18.78
C THR A 166 2.31 -1.63 -20.14
N SER A 167 3.64 -1.82 -20.18
CA SER A 167 4.38 -2.18 -21.41
C SER A 167 3.96 -3.54 -22.00
N ARG A 168 3.14 -4.33 -21.29
CA ARG A 168 2.55 -5.59 -21.77
C ARG A 168 1.20 -5.44 -22.48
N SER A 169 0.87 -4.26 -23.03
CA SER A 169 -0.43 -3.97 -23.66
C SER A 169 -1.60 -3.98 -22.66
N ILE A 170 -1.34 -3.50 -21.44
CA ILE A 170 -2.35 -3.47 -20.39
C ILE A 170 -3.08 -2.13 -20.40
N SER A 171 -4.40 -2.23 -20.38
CA SER A 171 -5.39 -1.15 -20.54
C SER A 171 -5.00 0.18 -19.87
N ASN A 172 -5.47 1.30 -20.44
CA ASN A 172 -5.41 2.63 -19.83
C ASN A 172 -5.90 2.67 -18.36
N SER A 173 -6.60 1.63 -17.91
CA SER A 173 -6.99 1.41 -16.52
C SER A 173 -5.84 1.24 -15.52
N LEU A 174 -4.69 0.72 -15.96
CA LEU A 174 -3.48 0.61 -15.12
C LEU A 174 -2.55 1.80 -15.29
N ARG A 175 -2.92 2.73 -16.18
CA ARG A 175 -2.26 4.02 -16.29
C ARG A 175 -2.91 5.00 -15.33
N TYR A 176 -2.10 5.78 -14.62
CA TYR A 176 -2.56 6.75 -13.63
C TYR A 176 -3.40 6.13 -12.50
N SER A 177 -3.06 4.92 -12.06
CA SER A 177 -3.72 4.35 -10.89
C SER A 177 -3.31 5.13 -9.63
N TRP A 178 -4.27 5.48 -8.78
CA TRP A 178 -4.00 6.02 -7.45
C TRP A 178 -4.04 4.93 -6.39
N SER A 179 -4.89 3.93 -6.60
CA SER A 179 -4.94 2.79 -5.72
C SER A 179 -5.24 1.53 -6.49
N ILE A 180 -4.71 0.44 -5.97
CA ILE A 180 -4.97 -0.91 -6.41
C ILE A 180 -5.40 -1.68 -5.17
N ASN A 181 -6.33 -2.60 -5.32
CA ASN A 181 -6.65 -3.55 -4.29
C ASN A 181 -6.86 -4.91 -4.94
N ILE A 182 -6.28 -5.95 -4.36
CA ILE A 182 -6.45 -7.31 -4.87
C ILE A 182 -7.37 -8.06 -3.93
N HIS A 183 -8.47 -8.61 -4.47
CA HIS A 183 -9.44 -9.37 -3.71
C HIS A 183 -9.77 -10.68 -4.42
N LYS A 184 -9.97 -11.74 -3.63
CA LYS A 184 -10.29 -13.07 -4.11
C LYS A 184 -11.78 -13.36 -3.96
N TYR A 185 -12.48 -13.57 -5.07
CA TYR A 185 -13.90 -13.89 -5.12
C TYR A 185 -14.11 -15.24 -5.82
N ASN A 186 -14.77 -16.19 -5.15
CA ASN A 186 -15.05 -17.54 -5.66
C ASN A 186 -13.80 -18.26 -6.24
N GLY A 187 -12.64 -18.09 -5.61
CA GLY A 187 -11.40 -18.72 -6.06
C GLY A 187 -10.59 -17.91 -7.08
N THR A 188 -11.17 -16.87 -7.69
CA THR A 188 -10.52 -16.02 -8.69
C THR A 188 -10.06 -14.71 -8.07
N ASN A 189 -8.85 -14.26 -8.42
CA ASN A 189 -8.33 -12.97 -7.98
C ASN A 189 -8.76 -11.86 -8.94
N TYR A 190 -9.14 -10.72 -8.37
CA TYR A 190 -9.50 -9.51 -9.09
C TYR A 190 -8.75 -8.31 -8.52
N ALA A 191 -8.24 -7.45 -9.40
CA ALA A 191 -7.73 -6.15 -9.06
C ALA A 191 -8.85 -5.12 -9.19
N TYR A 192 -9.01 -4.29 -8.17
CA TYR A 192 -9.87 -3.11 -8.18
C TYR A 192 -8.96 -1.90 -8.25
N VAL A 193 -9.04 -1.17 -9.35
CA VAL A 193 -8.12 -0.09 -9.68
C VAL A 193 -8.90 1.21 -9.73
N ALA A 194 -8.53 2.16 -8.88
CA ALA A 194 -9.07 3.51 -8.92
C ALA A 194 -8.08 4.41 -9.68
N GLY A 195 -8.54 5.00 -10.77
CA GLY A 195 -7.73 5.91 -11.60
C GLY A 195 -7.77 7.35 -11.12
N HIS A 196 -6.76 8.12 -11.53
CA HIS A 196 -6.67 9.58 -11.44
C HIS A 196 -7.90 10.25 -12.10
N PRO A 197 -8.33 11.47 -11.68
CA PRO A 197 -9.60 12.14 -11.99
C PRO A 197 -10.13 12.17 -13.42
N VAL A 198 -9.32 11.84 -14.43
CA VAL A 198 -9.78 11.61 -15.80
C VAL A 198 -10.66 10.36 -15.94
N ASN A 199 -10.51 9.37 -15.05
CA ASN A 199 -11.35 8.17 -15.03
C ASN A 199 -11.87 7.90 -13.61
N LYS A 200 -12.99 8.53 -13.24
CA LYS A 200 -13.64 8.41 -11.91
C LYS A 200 -14.25 7.03 -11.63
N ASN A 201 -13.98 6.04 -12.47
CA ASN A 201 -14.52 4.70 -12.30
C ASN A 201 -13.52 3.85 -11.49
N VAL A 202 -14.04 3.06 -10.56
CA VAL A 202 -13.30 1.91 -10.05
C VAL A 202 -13.46 0.80 -11.07
N LEU A 203 -12.34 0.28 -11.56
CA LEU A 203 -12.31 -0.78 -12.56
C LEU A 203 -11.95 -2.11 -11.88
N GLN A 204 -12.70 -3.15 -12.18
CA GLN A 204 -12.41 -4.53 -11.81
C GLN A 204 -11.72 -5.24 -12.97
N CYS A 205 -10.53 -5.77 -12.72
CA CYS A 205 -9.71 -6.47 -13.69
C CYS A 205 -9.41 -7.89 -13.17
N PRO A 206 -9.60 -8.96 -13.97
CA PRO A 206 -9.13 -10.30 -13.60
C PRO A 206 -7.61 -10.31 -13.36
N VAL A 207 -7.13 -11.11 -12.41
CA VAL A 207 -5.69 -11.32 -12.16
C VAL A 207 -5.34 -12.78 -12.45
N ASP A 208 -4.32 -13.00 -13.26
CA ASP A 208 -3.87 -14.35 -13.61
C ASP A 208 -3.11 -15.04 -12.46
N ASN A 209 -2.73 -16.31 -12.66
CA ASN A 209 -2.04 -17.09 -11.63
C ASN A 209 -0.61 -16.62 -11.32
N ASN A 210 -0.06 -15.71 -12.13
CA ASN A 210 1.26 -15.09 -11.95
C ASN A 210 1.16 -13.68 -11.37
N GLY A 211 -0.03 -13.25 -10.94
CA GLY A 211 -0.27 -11.92 -10.42
C GLY A 211 -0.44 -10.84 -11.49
N ILE A 212 -0.45 -11.19 -12.77
CA ILE A 212 -0.60 -10.19 -13.84
C ILE A 212 -2.05 -9.75 -13.92
N ILE A 213 -2.27 -8.44 -13.80
CA ILE A 213 -3.59 -7.83 -13.93
C ILE A 213 -3.97 -7.76 -15.42
N SER A 214 -5.10 -8.33 -15.78
CA SER A 214 -5.61 -8.37 -17.15
C SER A 214 -5.98 -6.98 -17.68
N ASN A 215 -5.91 -6.81 -18.99
CA ASN A 215 -6.40 -5.62 -19.70
C ASN A 215 -7.91 -5.59 -19.92
N SER A 216 -8.61 -6.68 -19.60
CA SER A 216 -10.06 -6.84 -19.79
C SER A 216 -10.84 -6.33 -18.58
N CYS A 217 -10.57 -5.09 -18.18
CA CYS A 217 -11.19 -4.48 -17.02
C CYS A 217 -12.62 -4.02 -17.31
N THR A 218 -13.49 -4.11 -16.32
CA THR A 218 -14.89 -3.65 -16.39
C THR A 218 -15.17 -2.70 -15.23
N PRO A 219 -16.08 -1.71 -15.37
CA PRO A 219 -16.48 -0.88 -14.24
C PRO A 219 -17.06 -1.72 -13.09
N ALA A 220 -16.46 -1.62 -11.91
CA ALA A 220 -16.92 -2.32 -10.70
C ALA A 220 -18.17 -1.67 -10.11
N VAL A 221 -18.27 -0.35 -10.24
CA VAL A 221 -19.39 0.49 -9.82
C VAL A 221 -19.52 1.67 -10.77
N SER A 222 -20.74 2.00 -11.19
CA SER A 222 -21.02 3.28 -11.83
C SER A 222 -20.84 4.40 -10.79
N PRO A 223 -20.14 5.51 -11.09
CA PRO A 223 -19.89 6.60 -10.14
C PRO A 223 -21.15 7.14 -9.46
N GLN A 224 -22.31 6.98 -10.11
CA GLN A 224 -23.62 7.42 -9.61
C GLN A 224 -24.09 6.67 -8.35
N ASN A 225 -23.50 5.52 -8.03
CA ASN A 225 -23.88 4.70 -6.88
C ASN A 225 -22.90 4.83 -5.70
N LEU A 226 -21.84 5.65 -5.81
CA LEU A 226 -20.95 5.94 -4.69
C LEU A 226 -21.53 7.12 -3.88
N PRO A 227 -21.82 6.95 -2.58
CA PRO A 227 -22.57 7.91 -1.78
C PRO A 227 -21.90 9.29 -1.59
N TYR A 228 -20.70 9.52 -2.11
CA TYR A 228 -19.89 10.71 -1.82
C TYR A 228 -19.26 11.42 -3.03
N PHE A 229 -19.71 11.17 -4.26
CA PHE A 229 -19.29 11.94 -5.44
C PHE A 229 -20.43 12.82 -6.01
N LYS A 230 -21.09 13.60 -5.15
CA LYS A 230 -21.92 14.74 -5.55
C LYS A 230 -21.25 16.05 -5.14
#